data_AF-A0A3N2M1Z5-F1
#
_entry.id   AF-A0A3N2M1Z5-F1
#
_cell.length_a   1.000
_cell.length_b   1.000
_cell.length_c   1.000
_cell.angle_alpha   90.00
_cell.angle_beta   90.00
_cell.angle_gamma   90.00
#
_symmetry.space_group_name_H-M   'P 1'
#
loop_
_entity.id
_entity.type
_entity.pdbx_description
1 polymer ?
#
loop_
_entity_poly.entity_id
_entity_poly.type
_entity_poly.pdbx_seq_one_letter_code
_entity_poly.pdbx_strand_id
1 'polypeptide(L)'
;MQTLIICSCNNNGDEPTPEPIRFANQEYSIRLGVGTNISFVDGGGVYELSASNPEILGKYSIEVETKNLLINPAATGQSYLTIKDVIAGSLVTLNITVEDFYMSFRIDEIEGKNTNEYFDIGREIRFVRDADNTKPILIMRQNKLDYHWLTVGEGVFDISRSETEIFSMHMALHGNHNEELVAFEYTMSGDAGYMYIFDHWFGYNWPQTIMSGRAISVERCRMILTDTFNDCKITCTLQPLR
;
A
#
# COMPACT_ATOMS: atom_id res chain seq x y z
N MET A 1 -52.07 39.37 21.60
CA MET A 1 -50.60 39.24 21.40
C MET A 1 -50.21 37.89 21.97
N GLN A 2 -49.77 36.88 21.24
CA GLN A 2 -49.65 36.63 19.81
C GLN A 2 -49.78 35.09 19.71
N THR A 3 -50.86 34.60 19.10
CA THR A 3 -51.04 33.16 18.84
C THR A 3 -50.13 32.79 17.68
N LEU A 4 -49.12 31.97 17.93
CA LEU A 4 -48.29 31.41 16.86
C LEU A 4 -49.02 30.18 16.31
N ILE A 5 -49.71 30.38 15.18
CA ILE A 5 -50.25 29.30 14.36
C ILE A 5 -49.11 28.85 13.45
N ILE A 6 -48.55 27.67 13.68
CA ILE A 6 -47.72 26.98 12.69
C ILE A 6 -48.58 25.87 12.11
N CYS A 7 -49.18 26.13 10.96
CA CYS A 7 -49.69 25.09 10.09
C CYS A 7 -49.18 25.34 8.67
N SER A 8 -48.39 24.40 8.18
CA SER A 8 -48.59 23.90 6.81
C SER A 8 -48.20 22.42 6.78
N CYS A 9 -49.22 21.59 6.63
CA CYS A 9 -49.12 20.20 6.18
C CYS A 9 -49.37 20.19 4.67
N ASN A 10 -48.63 19.38 3.90
CA ASN A 10 -49.25 18.39 3.01
C ASN A 10 -48.22 17.44 2.36
N ASN A 11 -48.36 16.16 2.72
CA ASN A 11 -48.35 14.94 1.91
C ASN A 11 -47.61 14.97 0.56
N ASN A 12 -46.50 14.23 0.49
CA ASN A 12 -46.42 13.04 -0.36
C ASN A 12 -45.68 11.96 0.42
N GLY A 13 -46.24 10.76 0.48
CA GLY A 13 -45.65 9.58 1.11
C GLY A 13 -44.49 8.98 0.30
N ASP A 14 -43.64 9.83 -0.25
CA ASP A 14 -42.37 9.39 -0.84
C ASP A 14 -41.36 9.40 0.30
N GLU A 15 -40.97 8.21 0.76
CA GLU A 15 -39.77 8.09 1.58
C GLU A 15 -38.64 8.85 0.87
N PRO A 16 -37.86 9.69 1.59
CA PRO A 16 -36.79 10.44 0.97
C PRO A 16 -35.87 9.46 0.24
N THR A 17 -35.77 9.62 -1.08
CA THR A 17 -34.91 8.78 -1.91
C THR A 17 -33.47 8.92 -1.40
N PRO A 18 -32.77 7.80 -1.12
CA PRO A 18 -31.43 7.88 -0.58
C PRO A 18 -30.49 8.54 -1.58
N GLU A 19 -29.55 9.32 -1.06
CA GLU A 19 -28.48 9.90 -1.85
C GLU A 19 -27.64 8.78 -2.51
N PRO A 20 -27.22 8.94 -3.78
CA PRO A 20 -26.35 7.99 -4.48
C PRO A 20 -25.07 7.67 -3.70
N ILE A 21 -24.60 6.42 -3.82
CA ILE A 21 -23.27 6.04 -3.32
C ILE A 21 -22.17 6.93 -3.91
N ARG A 22 -21.24 7.40 -3.06
CA ARG A 22 -20.11 8.24 -3.49
C ARG A 22 -18.79 7.75 -2.91
N PHE A 23 -17.79 7.69 -3.78
CA PHE A 23 -16.40 7.38 -3.43
C PHE A 23 -15.55 8.64 -3.48
N ALA A 24 -14.48 8.69 -2.69
CA ALA A 24 -13.59 9.84 -2.66
C ALA A 24 -12.85 10.05 -4.00
N ASN A 25 -12.49 8.94 -4.67
CA ASN A 25 -11.79 8.93 -5.95
C ASN A 25 -12.52 8.00 -6.94
N GLN A 26 -12.16 8.13 -8.21
CA GLN A 26 -12.57 7.18 -9.25
C GLN A 26 -11.43 6.24 -9.66
N GLU A 27 -10.20 6.56 -9.27
CA GLU A 27 -8.99 5.78 -9.58
C GLU A 27 -8.35 5.29 -8.28
N TYR A 28 -8.02 4.00 -8.24
CA TYR A 28 -7.41 3.35 -7.09
C TYR A 28 -6.27 2.42 -7.54
N SER A 29 -5.10 2.56 -6.90
CA SER A 29 -4.05 1.54 -6.95
C SER A 29 -4.12 0.71 -5.68
N ILE A 30 -4.25 -0.61 -5.85
CA ILE A 30 -4.32 -1.59 -4.75
C ILE A 30 -3.26 -2.67 -4.98
N ARG A 31 -2.95 -3.48 -3.96
CA ARG A 31 -1.83 -4.44 -4.02
C ARG A 31 -2.33 -5.87 -4.03
N LEU A 32 -1.69 -6.71 -4.85
CA LEU A 32 -1.89 -8.14 -4.79
C LEU A 32 -1.54 -8.68 -3.38
N GLY A 33 -2.34 -9.63 -2.88
CA GLY A 33 -2.13 -10.24 -1.57
C GLY A 33 -2.55 -9.38 -0.36
N VAL A 34 -3.05 -8.16 -0.57
CA VAL A 34 -3.57 -7.28 0.48
C VAL A 34 -5.07 -7.02 0.26
N GLY A 35 -5.88 -7.42 1.24
CA GLY A 35 -7.31 -7.06 1.25
C GLY A 35 -7.48 -5.56 1.39
N THR A 36 -8.16 -4.94 0.42
CA THR A 36 -8.33 -3.49 0.36
C THR A 36 -9.74 -3.09 0.74
N ASN A 37 -9.85 -2.05 1.59
CA ASN A 37 -11.11 -1.46 2.01
C ASN A 37 -11.20 -0.04 1.48
N ILE A 38 -12.11 0.20 0.55
CA ILE A 38 -12.37 1.54 0.00
C ILE A 38 -13.65 2.06 0.62
N SER A 39 -13.53 3.08 1.46
CA SER A 39 -14.69 3.71 2.09
C SER A 39 -15.51 4.51 1.08
N PHE A 40 -16.82 4.48 1.26
CA PHE A 40 -17.78 5.30 0.54
C PHE A 40 -18.72 6.00 1.52
N VAL A 41 -19.44 6.99 1.01
CA VAL A 41 -20.52 7.66 1.75
C VAL A 41 -21.84 7.47 1.02
N ASP A 42 -22.93 7.70 1.74
CA ASP A 42 -24.30 7.60 1.27
C ASP A 42 -24.65 6.20 0.72
N GLY A 43 -25.60 6.15 -0.21
CA GLY A 43 -26.07 4.95 -0.89
C GLY A 43 -27.26 4.28 -0.22
N GLY A 44 -28.13 3.71 -1.06
CA GLY A 44 -29.42 3.12 -0.69
C GLY A 44 -29.32 1.77 0.01
N GLY A 45 -28.14 1.14 0.04
CA GLY A 45 -27.90 -0.10 0.80
C GLY A 45 -28.12 -1.41 0.03
N VAL A 46 -28.60 -1.35 -1.22
CA VAL A 46 -28.71 -2.51 -2.11
C VAL A 46 -27.90 -2.25 -3.38
N TYR A 47 -26.89 -3.08 -3.62
CA TYR A 47 -25.92 -2.85 -4.68
C TYR A 47 -25.76 -4.08 -5.58
N GLU A 48 -25.63 -3.85 -6.88
CA GLU A 48 -25.19 -4.85 -7.87
C GLU A 48 -23.79 -4.46 -8.35
N LEU A 49 -22.85 -5.43 -8.36
CA LEU A 49 -21.45 -5.21 -8.73
C LEU A 49 -21.10 -5.99 -9.99
N SER A 50 -20.34 -5.37 -10.90
CA SER A 50 -19.80 -6.01 -12.10
C SER A 50 -18.40 -5.49 -12.41
N ALA A 51 -17.44 -6.40 -12.55
CA ALA A 51 -16.07 -6.08 -12.93
C ALA A 51 -15.83 -6.41 -14.41
N SER A 52 -15.05 -5.57 -15.11
CA SER A 52 -14.62 -5.87 -16.49
C SER A 52 -13.69 -7.08 -16.55
N ASN A 53 -12.78 -7.19 -15.57
CA ASN A 53 -11.82 -8.28 -15.39
C ASN A 53 -11.95 -8.81 -13.96
N PRO A 54 -12.95 -9.66 -13.64
CA PRO A 54 -13.17 -10.18 -12.29
C PRO A 54 -12.01 -11.06 -11.79
N GLU A 55 -11.29 -11.73 -12.67
CA GLU A 55 -10.10 -12.54 -12.36
C GLU A 55 -8.92 -11.72 -11.84
N ILE A 56 -8.85 -10.41 -12.14
CA ILE A 56 -7.88 -9.49 -11.56
C ILE A 56 -8.30 -9.08 -10.15
N LEU A 57 -9.56 -8.65 -9.99
CA LEU A 57 -10.07 -8.18 -8.69
C LEU A 57 -10.36 -9.30 -7.68
N GLY A 58 -10.44 -10.54 -8.13
CA GLY A 58 -10.71 -11.69 -7.26
C GLY A 58 -12.08 -11.58 -6.60
N LYS A 59 -12.10 -11.49 -5.26
CA LYS A 59 -13.35 -11.36 -4.50
C LYS A 59 -13.62 -9.90 -4.17
N TYR A 60 -14.82 -9.43 -4.45
CA TYR A 60 -15.24 -8.07 -4.11
C TYR A 60 -16.69 -8.01 -3.64
N SER A 61 -16.98 -7.14 -2.68
CA SER A 61 -18.32 -6.98 -2.08
C SER A 61 -18.48 -5.62 -1.40
N ILE A 62 -19.72 -5.15 -1.27
CA ILE A 62 -20.05 -4.00 -0.41
C ILE A 62 -20.41 -4.50 0.99
N GLU A 63 -19.73 -3.97 2.00
CA GLU A 63 -20.12 -4.07 3.40
C GLU A 63 -20.95 -2.84 3.78
N VAL A 64 -22.27 -3.02 3.87
CA VAL A 64 -23.23 -1.91 4.03
C VAL A 64 -23.11 -1.25 5.40
N GLU A 65 -22.87 -2.05 6.45
CA GLU A 65 -22.82 -1.56 7.84
C GLU A 65 -21.59 -0.67 8.07
N THR A 66 -20.45 -1.06 7.51
CA THR A 66 -19.19 -0.31 7.67
C THR A 66 -18.93 0.68 6.55
N LYS A 67 -19.80 0.73 5.53
CA LYS A 67 -19.68 1.60 4.35
C LYS A 67 -18.34 1.45 3.63
N ASN A 68 -17.94 0.19 3.39
CA ASN A 68 -16.72 -0.15 2.67
C ASN A 68 -16.98 -1.06 1.47
N LEU A 69 -16.29 -0.79 0.38
CA LEU A 69 -16.05 -1.74 -0.69
C LEU A 69 -14.82 -2.58 -0.32
N LEU A 70 -15.01 -3.88 -0.19
CA LEU A 70 -13.96 -4.85 0.09
C LEU A 70 -13.49 -5.44 -1.24
N ILE A 71 -12.17 -5.50 -1.47
CA ILE A 71 -11.56 -6.14 -2.64
C ILE A 71 -10.38 -7.00 -2.18
N ASN A 72 -10.35 -8.26 -2.61
CA ASN A 72 -9.25 -9.19 -2.42
C ASN A 72 -8.71 -9.61 -3.79
N PRO A 73 -7.68 -8.91 -4.31
CA PRO A 73 -7.17 -9.13 -5.66
C PRO A 73 -6.62 -10.53 -5.86
N ALA A 74 -6.75 -11.06 -7.07
CA ALA A 74 -6.26 -12.39 -7.44
C ALA A 74 -5.12 -12.35 -8.47
N ALA A 75 -4.99 -11.26 -9.24
CA ALA A 75 -3.89 -11.05 -10.18
C ALA A 75 -3.60 -9.56 -10.37
N THR A 76 -2.39 -9.22 -10.83
CA THR A 76 -2.01 -7.87 -11.23
C THR A 76 -2.69 -7.45 -12.54
N GLY A 77 -2.90 -6.16 -12.73
CA GLY A 77 -3.48 -5.59 -13.96
C GLY A 77 -4.56 -4.55 -13.68
N GLN A 78 -5.33 -4.18 -14.70
CA GLN A 78 -6.38 -3.16 -14.58
C GLN A 78 -7.78 -3.76 -14.71
N SER A 79 -8.73 -3.23 -13.96
CA SER A 79 -10.14 -3.62 -14.04
C SER A 79 -11.04 -2.44 -13.70
N TYR A 80 -12.19 -2.35 -14.37
CA TYR A 80 -13.24 -1.41 -14.03
C TYR A 80 -14.29 -2.11 -13.17
N LEU A 81 -14.55 -1.60 -11.98
CA LEU A 81 -15.64 -2.08 -11.13
C LEU A 81 -16.82 -1.12 -11.23
N THR A 82 -17.92 -1.59 -11.82
CA THR A 82 -19.18 -0.85 -11.87
C THR A 82 -20.09 -1.28 -10.72
N ILE A 83 -20.59 -0.29 -9.99
CA ILE A 83 -21.45 -0.44 -8.82
C ILE A 83 -22.76 0.26 -9.13
N LYS A 84 -23.86 -0.50 -9.15
CA LYS A 84 -25.21 0.03 -9.30
C LYS A 84 -25.87 0.09 -7.94
N ASP A 85 -26.23 1.30 -7.50
CA ASP A 85 -27.11 1.49 -6.36
C ASP A 85 -28.56 1.31 -6.82
N VAL A 86 -29.16 0.19 -6.45
CA VAL A 86 -30.47 -0.23 -6.96
C VAL A 86 -31.57 0.68 -6.44
N ILE A 87 -31.47 1.14 -5.20
CA ILE A 87 -32.51 1.95 -4.56
C ILE A 87 -32.37 3.42 -4.98
N ALA A 88 -31.15 3.96 -5.04
CA ALA A 88 -30.92 5.33 -5.51
C ALA A 88 -30.97 5.45 -7.05
N GLY A 89 -31.00 4.33 -7.78
CA GLY A 89 -31.07 4.30 -9.24
C GLY A 89 -29.82 4.86 -9.93
N SER A 90 -28.65 4.74 -9.30
CA SER A 90 -27.39 5.37 -9.76
C SER A 90 -26.31 4.34 -10.08
N LEU A 91 -25.32 4.77 -10.87
CA LEU A 91 -24.18 3.96 -11.30
C LEU A 91 -22.87 4.71 -11.04
N VAL A 92 -21.91 4.02 -10.45
CA VAL A 92 -20.53 4.50 -10.28
C VAL A 92 -19.59 3.47 -10.87
N THR A 93 -18.57 3.93 -11.60
CA THR A 93 -17.49 3.06 -12.11
C THR A 93 -16.16 3.51 -11.52
N LEU A 94 -15.45 2.58 -10.91
CA LEU A 94 -14.10 2.78 -10.37
C LEU A 94 -13.08 2.12 -11.30
N ASN A 95 -12.00 2.81 -11.62
CA ASN A 95 -10.83 2.27 -12.30
C ASN A 95 -9.82 1.79 -11.27
N ILE A 96 -9.53 0.49 -11.28
CA ILE A 96 -8.71 -0.15 -10.27
C ILE A 96 -7.48 -0.78 -10.94
N THR A 97 -6.30 -0.35 -10.52
CA THR A 97 -5.03 -0.97 -10.87
C THR A 97 -4.58 -1.84 -9.71
N VAL A 98 -4.39 -3.14 -9.97
CA VAL A 98 -3.76 -4.08 -9.03
C VAL A 98 -2.28 -4.16 -9.37
N GLU A 99 -1.46 -3.64 -8.47
CA GLU A 99 0.00 -3.69 -8.52
C GLU A 99 0.51 -4.96 -7.83
N ASP A 100 1.78 -5.31 -8.10
CA ASP A 100 2.46 -6.35 -7.34
C ASP A 100 2.45 -6.06 -5.84
N PHE A 101 2.58 -7.10 -5.02
CA PHE A 101 2.76 -6.90 -3.59
C PHE A 101 4.06 -6.12 -3.36
N TYR A 102 4.02 -5.14 -2.46
CA TYR A 102 5.25 -4.52 -1.96
C TYR A 102 5.14 -4.11 -0.50
N MET A 103 6.28 -4.18 0.17
CA MET A 103 6.50 -3.54 1.46
C MET A 103 7.11 -2.17 1.23
N SER A 104 6.57 -1.13 1.88
CA SER A 104 7.11 0.22 1.79
C SER A 104 7.72 0.64 3.12
N PHE A 105 8.98 1.02 3.14
CA PHE A 105 9.68 1.56 4.30
C PHE A 105 10.00 3.04 4.05
N ARG A 106 9.44 3.94 4.86
CA ARG A 106 9.79 5.36 4.79
C ARG A 106 11.10 5.62 5.53
N ILE A 107 12.01 6.35 4.91
CA ILE A 107 13.24 6.82 5.55
C ILE A 107 12.88 7.96 6.49
N ASP A 108 13.05 7.75 7.79
CA ASP A 108 12.71 8.74 8.82
C ASP A 108 13.93 9.58 9.21
N GLU A 109 15.12 8.97 9.21
CA GLU A 109 16.34 9.58 9.71
C GLU A 109 17.57 9.03 8.97
N ILE A 110 18.56 9.89 8.77
CA ILE A 110 19.88 9.55 8.24
C ILE A 110 20.93 10.21 9.14
N GLU A 111 21.72 9.40 9.83
CA GLU A 111 22.82 9.83 10.69
C GLU A 111 24.15 9.45 10.02
N GLY A 112 25.10 10.39 9.92
CA GLY A 112 26.41 10.15 9.31
C GLY A 112 26.49 10.53 7.83
N LYS A 113 27.43 9.92 7.09
CA LYS A 113 27.73 10.31 5.70
C LYS A 113 26.98 9.44 4.70
N ASN A 114 25.81 9.90 4.24
CA ASN A 114 25.10 9.22 3.16
C ASN A 114 25.78 9.36 1.80
N THR A 115 26.08 8.24 1.16
CA THR A 115 26.64 8.17 -0.20
C THR A 115 25.63 7.65 -1.23
N ASN A 116 24.46 7.20 -0.79
CA ASN A 116 23.38 6.77 -1.66
C ASN A 116 22.49 7.96 -2.03
N GLU A 117 22.68 8.47 -3.25
CA GLU A 117 21.94 9.62 -3.80
C GLU A 117 20.42 9.38 -3.93
N TYR A 118 20.00 8.11 -3.95
CA TYR A 118 18.61 7.73 -3.99
C TYR A 118 17.95 7.83 -2.62
N PHE A 119 18.71 7.80 -1.52
CA PHE A 119 18.16 7.84 -0.17
C PHE A 119 18.12 9.27 0.37
N ASP A 120 16.95 9.67 0.85
CA ASP A 120 16.70 10.99 1.45
C ASP A 120 15.52 10.87 2.41
N ILE A 121 15.48 11.74 3.41
CA ILE A 121 14.43 11.71 4.43
C ILE A 121 13.06 11.92 3.77
N GLY A 122 12.11 11.07 4.14
CA GLY A 122 10.74 11.06 3.61
C GLY A 122 10.57 10.26 2.32
N ARG A 123 11.65 9.76 1.68
CA ARG A 123 11.51 8.80 0.58
C ARG A 123 11.06 7.43 1.10
N GLU A 124 10.39 6.68 0.25
CA GLU A 124 9.98 5.30 0.52
C GLU A 124 10.86 4.31 -0.25
N ILE A 125 11.32 3.28 0.43
CA ILE A 125 11.98 2.11 -0.14
C ILE A 125 10.91 1.03 -0.29
N ARG A 126 10.56 0.67 -1.53
CA ARG A 126 9.56 -0.36 -1.84
C ARG A 126 10.24 -1.65 -2.27
N PHE A 127 10.06 -2.70 -1.49
CA PHE A 127 10.52 -4.05 -1.80
C PHE A 127 9.36 -4.81 -2.47
N VAL A 128 9.50 -5.13 -3.74
CA VAL A 128 8.41 -5.67 -4.57
C VAL A 128 8.52 -7.18 -4.68
N ARG A 129 7.41 -7.88 -4.48
CA ARG A 129 7.26 -9.31 -4.74
C ARG A 129 6.46 -9.49 -6.03
N ASP A 130 7.18 -9.48 -7.14
CA ASP A 130 6.66 -9.82 -8.47
C ASP A 130 6.42 -11.34 -8.57
N ALA A 131 5.78 -11.80 -9.65
CA ALA A 131 5.45 -13.22 -9.83
C ALA A 131 6.69 -14.14 -9.74
N ASP A 132 7.79 -13.74 -10.37
CA ASP A 132 9.02 -14.52 -10.49
C ASP A 132 9.97 -14.39 -9.28
N ASN A 133 9.60 -13.56 -8.29
CA ASN A 133 10.43 -13.24 -7.13
C ASN A 133 11.82 -12.72 -7.52
N THR A 134 11.89 -11.85 -8.52
CA THR A 134 13.14 -11.21 -8.98
C THR A 134 13.68 -10.18 -7.99
N LYS A 135 12.89 -9.89 -6.93
CA LYS A 135 13.17 -8.94 -5.87
C LYS A 135 13.43 -7.52 -6.39
N PRO A 136 12.50 -6.91 -7.17
CA PRO A 136 12.64 -5.52 -7.55
C PRO A 136 12.61 -4.60 -6.34
N ILE A 137 13.32 -3.49 -6.47
CA ILE A 137 13.29 -2.40 -5.50
C ILE A 137 13.04 -1.07 -6.19
N LEU A 138 12.15 -0.26 -5.59
CA LEU A 138 11.84 1.08 -6.05
C LEU A 138 12.08 2.08 -4.94
N ILE A 139 12.69 3.20 -5.28
CA ILE A 139 12.87 4.34 -4.38
C ILE A 139 11.91 5.43 -4.82
N MET A 140 10.94 5.72 -3.95
CA MET A 140 9.82 6.61 -4.26
C MET A 140 9.97 7.94 -3.54
N ARG A 141 9.65 9.02 -4.26
CA ARG A 141 9.56 10.37 -3.71
C ARG A 141 8.17 10.92 -3.96
N GLN A 142 7.51 11.39 -2.90
CA GLN A 142 6.27 12.13 -3.06
C GLN A 142 6.56 13.55 -3.55
N ASN A 143 5.91 13.95 -4.64
CA ASN A 143 5.94 15.32 -5.11
C ASN A 143 5.17 16.21 -4.13
N LYS A 144 5.81 17.29 -3.67
CA LYS A 144 5.24 18.19 -2.66
C LYS A 144 4.09 19.06 -3.19
N LEU A 145 3.94 19.19 -4.50
CA LEU A 145 2.94 20.06 -5.13
C LEU A 145 1.62 19.34 -5.41
N ASP A 146 1.70 18.16 -6.02
CA ASP A 146 0.53 17.39 -6.46
C ASP A 146 0.33 16.08 -5.67
N TYR A 147 1.21 15.80 -4.69
CA TYR A 147 1.18 14.61 -3.83
C TYR A 147 1.31 13.27 -4.55
N HIS A 148 1.67 13.26 -5.84
CA HIS A 148 1.90 12.03 -6.60
C HIS A 148 3.26 11.43 -6.27
N TRP A 149 3.35 10.11 -6.34
CA TRP A 149 4.59 9.37 -6.11
C TRP A 149 5.39 9.23 -7.40
N LEU A 150 6.68 9.52 -7.34
CA LEU A 150 7.63 9.39 -8.45
C LEU A 150 8.72 8.39 -8.09
N THR A 151 9.01 7.46 -8.99
CA THR A 151 10.20 6.61 -8.90
C THR A 151 11.44 7.45 -9.21
N VAL A 152 12.38 7.51 -8.27
CA VAL A 152 13.66 8.23 -8.40
C VAL A 152 14.85 7.29 -8.49
N GLY A 153 14.68 6.02 -8.14
CA GLY A 153 15.64 4.95 -8.35
C GLY A 153 14.92 3.62 -8.43
N GLU A 154 15.45 2.72 -9.25
CA GLU A 154 14.92 1.37 -9.44
C GLU A 154 16.05 0.37 -9.61
N GLY A 155 15.76 -0.90 -9.33
CA GLY A 155 16.70 -1.99 -9.56
C GLY A 155 16.33 -3.23 -8.77
N VAL A 156 17.31 -3.91 -8.20
CA VAL A 156 17.13 -5.20 -7.50
C VAL A 156 17.77 -5.19 -6.12
N PHE A 157 17.24 -6.02 -5.22
CA PHE A 157 17.83 -6.24 -3.91
C PHE A 157 17.96 -7.73 -3.59
N ASP A 158 18.88 -8.05 -2.69
CA ASP A 158 18.91 -9.35 -2.03
C ASP A 158 19.41 -9.23 -0.59
N ILE A 159 19.10 -10.23 0.24
CA ILE A 159 19.52 -10.26 1.64
C ILE A 159 20.32 -11.53 1.87
N SER A 160 21.56 -11.34 2.28
CA SER A 160 22.46 -12.42 2.68
C SER A 160 22.54 -12.51 4.20
N ARG A 161 22.90 -13.70 4.70
CA ARG A 161 23.07 -13.97 6.12
C ARG A 161 24.43 -14.63 6.35
N SER A 162 25.22 -14.07 7.25
CA SER A 162 26.52 -14.65 7.64
C SER A 162 26.34 -15.83 8.60
N GLU A 163 27.42 -16.59 8.82
CA GLU A 163 27.49 -17.62 9.88
C GLU A 163 27.31 -17.04 11.29
N THR A 164 27.59 -15.75 11.47
CA THR A 164 27.42 -15.01 12.72
C THR A 164 26.04 -14.34 12.83
N GLU A 165 25.09 -14.73 11.99
CA GLU A 165 23.70 -14.22 11.99
C GLU A 165 23.61 -12.71 11.73
N ILE A 166 24.58 -12.15 10.99
CA ILE A 166 24.51 -10.78 10.48
C ILE A 166 23.79 -10.81 9.13
N PHE A 167 22.77 -9.98 8.99
CA PHE A 167 22.03 -9.81 7.76
C PHE A 167 22.58 -8.61 6.98
N SER A 168 22.88 -8.81 5.70
CA SER A 168 23.34 -7.74 4.81
C SER A 168 22.43 -7.64 3.60
N MET A 169 21.90 -6.43 3.39
CA MET A 169 21.14 -6.05 2.19
C MET A 169 22.11 -5.60 1.11
N HIS A 170 22.04 -6.26 -0.03
CA HIS A 170 22.71 -5.88 -1.26
C HIS A 170 21.68 -5.25 -2.19
N MET A 171 21.99 -4.09 -2.74
CA MET A 171 21.11 -3.36 -3.63
C MET A 171 21.89 -2.91 -4.84
N ALA A 172 21.26 -2.95 -6.01
CA ALA A 172 21.77 -2.33 -7.21
C ALA A 172 20.70 -1.38 -7.71
N LEU A 173 21.00 -0.08 -7.81
CA LEU A 173 20.04 0.96 -8.17
C LEU A 173 20.55 1.79 -9.34
N HIS A 174 19.64 2.19 -10.22
CA HIS A 174 19.88 3.22 -11.22
C HIS A 174 18.70 4.21 -11.25
N GLY A 175 18.95 5.41 -11.80
CA GLY A 175 17.89 6.40 -12.02
C GLY A 175 17.28 6.28 -13.42
N ASN A 176 16.18 6.98 -13.66
CA ASN A 176 15.46 6.96 -14.95
C ASN A 176 16.28 7.44 -16.17
N HIS A 177 17.45 8.04 -15.94
CA HIS A 177 18.32 8.59 -16.99
C HIS A 177 19.70 7.93 -17.05
N ASN A 178 19.93 6.89 -16.24
CA ASN A 178 21.19 6.17 -16.20
C ASN A 178 20.90 4.67 -16.27
N GLU A 179 21.53 3.98 -17.22
CA GLU A 179 21.38 2.52 -17.35
C GLU A 179 22.39 1.77 -16.45
N GLU A 180 23.40 2.46 -15.92
CA GLU A 180 24.40 1.82 -15.06
C GLU A 180 23.91 1.68 -13.62
N LEU A 181 23.87 0.43 -13.17
CA LEU A 181 23.54 0.07 -11.79
C LEU A 181 24.70 0.45 -10.85
N VAL A 182 24.37 1.19 -9.79
CA VAL A 182 25.26 1.48 -8.68
C VAL A 182 24.95 0.53 -7.53
N ALA A 183 25.98 -0.19 -7.06
CA ALA A 183 25.86 -1.14 -5.98
C ALA A 183 25.96 -0.48 -4.60
N PHE A 184 25.11 -0.91 -3.67
CA PHE A 184 25.10 -0.50 -2.28
C PHE A 184 24.99 -1.74 -1.38
N GLU A 185 25.67 -1.70 -0.24
CA GLU A 185 25.61 -2.74 0.78
C GLU A 185 25.34 -2.13 2.14
N TYR A 186 24.39 -2.72 2.88
CA TYR A 186 24.04 -2.30 4.23
C TYR A 186 23.90 -3.51 5.14
N THR A 187 24.41 -3.39 6.37
CA THR A 187 24.02 -4.31 7.44
C THR A 187 22.61 -3.94 7.95
N MET A 188 21.79 -4.95 8.22
CA MET A 188 20.40 -4.78 8.64
C MET A 188 20.23 -5.05 10.14
N SER A 189 19.57 -4.15 10.85
CA SER A 189 19.19 -4.31 12.26
C SER A 189 17.85 -3.62 12.57
N GLY A 190 17.39 -3.60 13.83
CA GLY A 190 16.10 -3.01 14.21
C GLY A 190 15.14 -4.03 14.80
N ASP A 191 13.85 -3.87 14.53
CA ASP A 191 12.82 -4.72 15.12
C ASP A 191 12.76 -6.07 14.39
N ALA A 192 12.74 -7.20 15.12
CA ALA A 192 12.78 -8.55 14.51
C ALA A 192 11.65 -8.84 13.50
N GLY A 193 10.58 -8.04 13.51
CA GLY A 193 9.41 -8.23 12.66
C GLY A 193 9.65 -8.10 11.18
N TYR A 194 10.49 -7.17 10.74
CA TYR A 194 10.67 -6.99 9.30
C TYR A 194 11.38 -8.21 8.71
N MET A 195 12.25 -8.88 9.46
CA MET A 195 12.91 -10.11 9.02
C MET A 195 11.93 -11.25 8.78
N TYR A 196 10.93 -11.41 9.66
CA TYR A 196 9.84 -12.36 9.42
C TYR A 196 9.08 -12.03 8.14
N ILE A 197 8.81 -10.74 7.89
CA ILE A 197 8.05 -10.32 6.71
C ILE A 197 8.89 -10.55 5.43
N PHE A 198 10.18 -10.25 5.43
CA PHE A 198 11.07 -10.58 4.30
C PHE A 198 11.12 -12.10 4.04
N ASP A 199 11.32 -12.91 5.07
CA ASP A 199 11.36 -14.37 4.92
C ASP A 199 10.04 -14.91 4.34
N HIS A 200 8.91 -14.46 4.89
CA HIS A 200 7.57 -14.91 4.49
C HIS A 200 7.25 -14.57 3.03
N TRP A 201 7.51 -13.34 2.58
CA TRP A 201 7.11 -12.90 1.25
C TRP A 201 8.13 -13.20 0.15
N PHE A 202 9.43 -13.22 0.50
CA PHE A 202 10.52 -13.40 -0.48
C PHE A 202 11.17 -14.79 -0.42
N GLY A 203 10.78 -15.64 0.54
CA GLY A 203 11.15 -17.06 0.56
C GLY A 203 12.62 -17.31 0.87
N TYR A 204 13.19 -16.57 1.84
CA TYR A 204 14.58 -16.75 2.26
C TYR A 204 14.82 -18.09 3.00
N ASN A 205 13.77 -18.70 3.55
CA ASN A 205 13.78 -19.94 4.32
C ASN A 205 14.73 -19.89 5.53
N TRP A 206 14.75 -18.78 6.26
CA TRP A 206 15.58 -18.65 7.46
C TRP A 206 15.05 -19.51 8.63
N PRO A 207 15.93 -19.98 9.54
CA PRO A 207 15.51 -20.81 10.67
C PRO A 207 14.43 -20.15 11.55
N GLN A 208 13.37 -20.91 11.86
CA GLN A 208 12.20 -20.47 12.66
C GLN A 208 12.55 -19.97 14.07
N THR A 209 13.70 -20.37 14.64
CA THR A 209 14.20 -19.89 15.94
C THR A 209 14.45 -18.37 15.96
N ILE A 210 14.59 -17.75 14.79
CA ILE A 210 14.78 -16.31 14.60
C ILE A 210 13.44 -15.55 14.63
N MET A 211 12.32 -16.26 14.43
CA MET A 211 11.00 -15.68 14.13
C MET A 211 10.01 -15.71 15.31
N SER A 212 10.50 -15.95 16.53
CA SER A 212 9.67 -16.04 17.76
C SER A 212 9.21 -14.67 18.32
N GLY A 213 8.94 -13.70 17.43
CA GLY A 213 8.37 -12.40 17.76
C GLY A 213 6.86 -12.38 17.52
N ARG A 214 6.09 -12.44 18.61
CA ARG A 214 4.62 -12.34 18.66
C ARG A 214 4.07 -11.25 17.74
N ALA A 215 2.91 -11.55 17.11
CA ALA A 215 1.94 -10.64 16.49
C ALA A 215 2.38 -9.17 16.51
N ILE A 216 3.18 -8.80 15.50
CA ILE A 216 3.73 -7.46 15.41
C ILE A 216 2.64 -6.59 14.83
N SER A 217 2.24 -5.56 15.58
CA SER A 217 1.46 -4.48 14.99
C SER A 217 2.30 -3.89 13.87
N VAL A 218 1.87 -4.09 12.61
CA VAL A 218 2.50 -3.55 11.40
C VAL A 218 2.82 -2.05 11.54
N GLU A 219 2.06 -1.35 12.38
CA GLU A 219 2.14 0.08 12.66
C GLU A 219 3.49 0.60 13.23
N ARG A 220 4.44 -0.26 13.65
CA ARG A 220 5.72 0.23 14.25
C ARG A 220 6.96 -0.61 13.90
N CYS A 221 6.97 -1.32 12.78
CA CYS A 221 8.13 -2.11 12.42
C CYS A 221 9.26 -1.23 11.86
N ARG A 222 10.37 -1.13 12.59
CA ARG A 222 11.55 -0.34 12.18
C ARG A 222 12.66 -1.23 11.64
N MET A 223 13.22 -0.80 10.52
CA MET A 223 14.42 -1.36 9.90
C MET A 223 15.54 -0.30 9.95
N ILE A 224 16.73 -0.71 10.34
CA ILE A 224 17.93 0.14 10.35
C ILE A 224 18.92 -0.44 9.34
N LEU A 225 19.29 0.36 8.35
CA LEU A 225 20.34 0.05 7.38
C LEU A 225 21.61 0.79 7.78
N THR A 226 22.70 0.07 8.01
CA THR A 226 23.99 0.66 8.38
C THR A 226 25.04 0.37 7.32
N ASP A 227 25.54 1.44 6.69
CA ASP A 227 26.73 1.42 5.85
C ASP A 227 27.95 1.57 6.76
N THR A 228 28.65 0.47 6.96
CA THR A 228 29.80 0.37 7.87
C THR A 228 31.04 1.09 7.34
N PHE A 229 31.14 1.34 6.03
CA PHE A 229 32.28 2.03 5.44
C PHE A 229 32.17 3.54 5.60
N ASN A 230 30.95 4.07 5.51
CA ASN A 230 30.69 5.50 5.61
C ASN A 230 30.19 5.96 6.99
N ASP A 231 30.10 5.05 7.96
CA ASP A 231 29.51 5.29 9.29
C ASP A 231 28.14 5.99 9.15
N CYS A 232 27.31 5.46 8.24
CA CYS A 232 26.01 6.00 7.92
C CYS A 232 24.92 5.04 8.37
N LYS A 233 23.95 5.56 9.12
CA LYS A 233 22.83 4.80 9.66
C LYS A 233 21.53 5.42 9.18
N ILE A 234 20.67 4.58 8.61
CA ILE A 234 19.44 4.99 7.96
C ILE A 234 18.30 4.25 8.68
N THR A 235 17.45 5.02 9.36
CA THR A 235 16.31 4.48 10.10
C THR A 235 15.07 4.57 9.22
N CYS A 236 14.39 3.45 9.04
CA CYS A 236 13.18 3.37 8.23
C CYS A 236 12.02 2.73 9.00
N THR A 237 10.80 3.21 8.75
CA THR A 237 9.57 2.64 9.33
C THR A 237 8.67 2.06 8.25
N LEU A 238 8.21 0.83 8.48
CA LEU A 238 7.22 0.16 7.63
C LEU A 238 5.94 0.99 7.56
N GLN A 239 5.54 1.35 6.35
CA GLN A 239 4.28 2.02 6.10
C GLN A 239 3.15 0.98 6.09
N PRO A 240 1.95 1.34 6.58
CA PRO A 240 0.80 0.46 6.53
C PRO A 240 0.56 -0.11 5.13
N LEU A 241 0.17 -1.38 5.08
CA LEU A 241 -0.41 -2.02 3.90
C LEU A 241 -1.84 -1.45 3.75
N ARG A 242 -1.96 -0.25 3.19
CA ARG A 242 -3.24 0.37 2.81
C ARG A 242 -3.53 0.09 1.35
#